data_AF-A0A6J0X7M5-F1
#
_entry.id   AF-A0A6J0X7M5-F1
#
_cell.length_a   1.000
_cell.length_b   1.000
_cell.length_c   1.000
_cell.angle_alpha   90.00
_cell.angle_beta   90.00
_cell.angle_gamma   90.00
#
_symmetry.space_group_name_H-M   'P 1'
#
loop_
_entity.id
_entity.type
_entity.pdbx_description
1 polymer ?
#
loop_
_entity_poly.entity_id
_entity_poly.type
_entity_poly.pdbx_seq_one_letter_code
_entity_poly.pdbx_strand_id
1 'polypeptide(L)'
;MAGFQTTPWRLISGVLGVICLLLMAALGVLLKNSLTKQSVQLGPSTELGEESGCYSCQEKWIGYQCNCYFISNELKTWKDSRDFCVSHNSSLLQIQTRNELASI
;
A
#
# COMPACT_ATOMS: atom_id res chain seq x y z
N MET A 1 -27.99 -20.28 -51.12
CA MET A 1 -26.83 -19.82 -50.32
C MET A 1 -27.32 -18.74 -49.37
N ALA A 2 -27.46 -19.05 -48.08
CA ALA A 2 -27.92 -18.09 -47.09
C ALA A 2 -26.75 -17.16 -46.71
N GLY A 3 -26.80 -15.92 -47.21
CA GLY A 3 -25.81 -14.89 -46.96
C GLY A 3 -25.96 -14.30 -45.55
N PHE A 4 -24.86 -14.37 -44.81
CA PHE A 4 -24.60 -13.94 -43.45
C PHE A 4 -24.91 -12.44 -43.23
N GLN A 5 -26.13 -12.10 -42.80
CA GLN A 5 -26.50 -10.74 -42.40
C GLN A 5 -26.48 -10.64 -40.86
N THR A 6 -25.29 -10.70 -40.26
CA THR A 6 -25.13 -10.31 -38.86
C THR A 6 -25.23 -8.79 -38.77
N THR A 7 -26.29 -8.29 -38.12
CA THR A 7 -26.57 -6.86 -38.01
C THR A 7 -25.34 -6.07 -37.52
N PRO A 8 -25.04 -4.89 -38.10
CA PRO A 8 -23.91 -4.05 -37.68
C PRO A 8 -23.88 -3.81 -36.17
N TRP A 9 -25.06 -3.77 -35.55
CA TRP A 9 -25.25 -3.60 -34.11
C TRP A 9 -24.72 -4.76 -33.25
N ARG A 10 -24.74 -6.01 -33.76
CA ARG A 10 -24.13 -7.14 -33.05
C ARG A 10 -22.61 -7.01 -33.02
N LEU A 11 -22.00 -6.52 -34.11
CA LEU A 11 -20.58 -6.23 -34.17
C LEU A 11 -20.20 -5.06 -33.27
N ILE A 12 -20.98 -3.97 -33.29
CA ILE A 12 -20.78 -2.81 -32.40
C ILE A 12 -20.89 -3.23 -30.93
N SER A 13 -21.89 -4.04 -30.58
CA SER A 13 -22.07 -4.56 -29.22
C SER A 13 -20.90 -5.47 -28.80
N GLY A 14 -20.39 -6.30 -29.71
CA GLY A 14 -19.21 -7.13 -29.45
C GLY A 14 -17.95 -6.30 -29.23
N VAL A 15 -17.69 -5.33 -30.11
CA VAL A 15 -16.53 -4.42 -30.02
C VAL A 15 -16.57 -3.61 -28.72
N LEU A 16 -17.73 -3.04 -28.38
CA LEU A 16 -17.90 -2.29 -27.13
C LEU A 16 -17.64 -3.17 -25.90
N GLY A 17 -18.11 -4.42 -25.93
CA GLY A 17 -17.85 -5.40 -24.87
C GLY A 17 -16.36 -5.71 -24.72
N VAL A 18 -15.66 -5.96 -25.82
CA VAL A 18 -14.20 -6.23 -25.81
C VAL A 18 -13.42 -5.01 -25.29
N ILE A 19 -13.76 -3.81 -25.75
CA ILE A 19 -13.14 -2.57 -25.26
C ILE A 19 -13.36 -2.43 -23.75
N CYS A 20 -14.58 -2.66 -23.26
CA CYS A 20 -14.90 -2.60 -21.84
C CYS A 20 -14.06 -3.60 -21.03
N LEU A 21 -13.92 -4.83 -21.51
CA LEU A 21 -13.07 -5.84 -20.85
C LEU A 21 -11.60 -5.43 -20.79
N LEU A 22 -11.06 -4.87 -21.88
CA LEU A 22 -9.68 -4.37 -21.93
C LEU A 22 -9.46 -3.20 -20.96
N LEU A 23 -10.42 -2.27 -20.88
CA LEU A 23 -10.37 -1.14 -19.94
C LEU A 23 -10.41 -1.61 -18.48
N MET A 24 -11.29 -2.56 -18.14
CA MET A 24 -11.39 -3.11 -16.80
C MET A 24 -10.11 -3.88 -16.39
N ALA A 25 -9.53 -4.63 -17.32
CA ALA A 25 -8.25 -5.32 -17.08
C ALA A 25 -7.11 -4.31 -16.86
N ALA A 26 -6.99 -3.27 -17.70
CA ALA A 26 -5.99 -2.22 -17.54
C ALA A 26 -6.14 -1.48 -16.21
N LEU A 27 -7.37 -1.08 -15.84
CA LEU A 27 -7.65 -0.46 -14.54
C LEU A 27 -7.30 -1.40 -13.38
N GLY A 28 -7.63 -2.68 -13.46
CA GLY A 28 -7.29 -3.68 -12.45
C GLY A 28 -5.78 -3.87 -12.30
N VAL A 29 -5.03 -3.94 -13.41
CA VAL A 29 -3.57 -4.01 -13.43
C VAL A 29 -2.95 -2.73 -12.86
N LEU A 30 -3.46 -1.55 -13.23
CA LEU A 30 -2.98 -0.26 -12.71
C LEU A 30 -3.25 -0.10 -11.21
N LEU A 31 -4.44 -0.48 -10.73
CA LEU A 31 -4.80 -0.48 -9.31
C LEU A 31 -3.89 -1.43 -8.53
N LYS A 32 -3.71 -2.66 -9.02
CA LYS A 32 -2.81 -3.63 -8.42
C LYS A 32 -1.36 -3.12 -8.43
N ASN A 33 -0.90 -2.54 -9.54
CA ASN A 33 0.44 -1.99 -9.66
C ASN A 33 0.67 -0.80 -8.72
N SER A 34 -0.31 0.09 -8.52
CA SER A 34 -0.22 1.17 -7.52
C SER A 34 -0.19 0.64 -6.09
N LEU A 35 -0.99 -0.38 -5.78
CA LEU A 35 -0.96 -1.05 -4.47
C LEU A 35 0.37 -1.77 -4.23
N THR A 36 0.88 -2.48 -5.23
CA THR A 36 2.19 -3.13 -5.17
C THR A 36 3.32 -2.11 -5.17
N LYS A 37 3.20 -0.96 -5.85
CA LYS A 37 4.22 0.10 -5.81
C LYS A 37 4.24 0.81 -4.46
N GLN A 38 3.07 0.98 -3.82
CA GLN A 38 2.98 1.42 -2.43
C GLN A 38 3.59 0.37 -1.47
N SER A 39 3.55 -0.92 -1.82
CA SER A 39 4.20 -1.98 -1.03
C SER A 39 5.68 -2.21 -1.35
N VAL A 40 6.18 -1.77 -2.52
CA VAL A 40 7.55 -2.02 -3.00
C VAL A 40 8.48 -0.80 -2.83
N GLN A 41 7.95 0.38 -2.50
CA GLN A 41 8.75 1.60 -2.30
C GLN A 41 8.66 2.25 -0.91
N LEU A 42 8.53 1.46 0.17
CA LEU A 42 8.87 1.94 1.52
C LEU A 42 9.83 0.97 2.21
N GLY A 43 11.05 0.94 1.69
CA GLY A 43 12.19 0.26 2.27
C GLY A 43 13.32 0.10 1.27
N PRO A 44 14.35 0.96 1.28
CA PRO A 44 15.65 0.56 0.74
C PRO A 44 16.17 -0.54 1.67
N SER A 45 16.21 -1.77 1.17
CA SER A 45 17.08 -2.81 1.70
C SER A 45 18.51 -2.29 1.57
N THR A 46 18.98 -1.60 2.61
CA THR A 46 20.41 -1.35 2.77
C THR A 46 20.95 -2.53 3.54
N GLU A 47 21.56 -3.44 2.78
CA GLU A 47 22.52 -4.38 3.32
C GLU A 47 23.58 -3.58 4.10
N LEU A 48 23.58 -3.71 5.42
CA LEU A 48 24.74 -3.41 6.24
C LEU A 48 24.86 -4.56 7.23
N GLY A 49 25.99 -5.26 7.12
CA GLY A 49 26.25 -6.53 7.76
C GLY A 49 26.28 -6.51 9.28
N GLU A 50 26.48 -7.72 9.79
CA GLU A 50 26.76 -8.11 11.18
C GLU A 50 25.61 -7.96 12.18
N GLU A 51 24.91 -9.09 12.38
CA GLU A 51 24.51 -9.62 13.69
C GLU A 51 24.02 -8.61 14.76
N SER A 52 23.08 -7.74 14.41
CA SER A 52 22.20 -7.16 15.43
C SER A 52 20.85 -7.88 15.36
N GLY A 53 20.56 -8.69 16.37
CA GLY A 53 19.36 -9.54 16.48
C GLY A 53 18.03 -8.78 16.63
N CYS A 54 17.78 -7.80 15.78
CA CYS A 54 16.59 -6.99 15.82
C CYS A 54 15.47 -7.63 15.00
N TYR A 55 14.30 -7.73 15.63
CA TYR A 55 13.13 -8.31 15.01
C TYR A 55 12.67 -7.48 13.82
N SER A 56 12.17 -8.15 12.78
CA SER A 56 11.51 -7.49 11.66
C SER A 56 10.22 -6.83 12.14
N CYS A 57 9.94 -5.62 11.67
CA CYS A 57 8.71 -4.91 11.99
C CYS A 57 7.50 -5.53 11.29
N GLN A 58 6.32 -5.36 11.90
CA GLN A 58 5.06 -5.78 11.31
C GLN A 58 4.79 -5.01 10.01
N GLU A 59 4.01 -5.61 9.10
CA GLU A 59 3.59 -4.95 7.85
C GLU A 59 3.01 -3.55 8.13
N LYS A 60 3.43 -2.55 7.34
CA LYS A 60 3.05 -1.12 7.46
C LYS A 60 3.71 -0.36 8.61
N TRP A 61 4.67 -0.95 9.33
CA TRP A 61 5.49 -0.26 10.32
C TRP A 61 6.87 0.07 9.74
N ILE A 62 7.42 1.20 10.15
CA ILE A 62 8.74 1.69 9.73
C ILE A 62 9.76 1.24 10.78
N GLY A 63 10.81 0.54 10.36
CA GLY A 63 11.89 0.10 11.24
C GLY A 63 13.03 1.09 11.30
N TYR A 64 13.44 1.50 12.50
CA TYR A 64 14.63 2.34 12.71
C TYR A 64 15.28 2.03 14.06
N GLN A 65 16.60 1.81 14.07
CA GLN A 65 17.38 1.53 15.29
C GLN A 65 16.75 0.45 16.18
N CYS A 66 16.31 -0.66 15.59
CA CYS A 66 15.65 -1.78 16.27
C CYS A 66 14.29 -1.48 16.92
N ASN A 67 13.70 -0.32 16.61
CA ASN A 67 12.34 0.04 16.98
C ASN A 67 11.44 0.02 15.75
N CYS A 68 10.15 -0.19 15.99
CA CYS A 68 9.11 -0.14 14.96
C CYS A 68 8.17 1.04 15.23
N TYR A 69 7.92 1.85 14.20
CA TYR A 69 7.11 3.05 14.27
C TYR A 69 5.90 2.92 13.36
N PHE A 70 4.73 3.36 13.86
CA PHE A 70 3.50 3.40 13.08
C PHE A 70 3.03 4.84 12.93
N ILE A 71 2.83 5.28 11.68
CA ILE A 71 2.33 6.61 11.35
C ILE A 71 0.88 6.47 10.89
N SER A 72 -0.04 6.97 11.71
CA SER A 72 -1.47 7.03 11.37
C SER A 72 -1.75 8.26 10.49
N ASN A 73 -2.49 8.06 9.40
CA ASN A 73 -3.05 9.16 8.60
C ASN A 73 -4.40 9.67 9.15
N GLU A 74 -4.94 9.03 10.19
CA GLU A 74 -6.21 9.43 10.81
C GLU A 74 -6.02 10.56 11.81
N LEU A 75 -6.87 11.58 11.73
CA LEU A 75 -6.98 12.61 12.76
C LEU A 75 -7.65 12.02 14.00
N LYS A 76 -6.92 12.01 15.12
CA LYS A 76 -7.41 11.53 16.41
C LYS A 76 -7.05 12.53 17.50
N THR A 77 -7.83 12.55 18.58
CA THR A 77 -7.39 13.28 19.78
C THR A 77 -6.14 12.61 20.35
N TRP A 78 -5.40 13.33 21.20
CA TRP A 78 -4.23 12.75 21.86
C TRP A 78 -4.59 11.50 22.69
N LYS A 79 -5.74 11.52 23.37
CA LYS A 79 -6.24 10.40 24.18
C LYS A 79 -6.52 9.19 23.28
N ASP A 80 -7.25 9.39 22.19
CA ASP A 80 -7.61 8.31 21.26
C ASP A 80 -6.37 7.72 20.56
N SER A 81 -5.40 8.58 20.24
CA SER A 81 -4.11 8.15 19.64
C SER A 81 -3.33 7.27 20.61
N ARG A 82 -3.28 7.65 21.89
CA ARG A 82 -2.65 6.83 22.94
C ARG A 82 -3.36 5.49 23.10
N ASP A 83 -4.69 5.51 23.19
CA ASP A 83 -5.48 4.30 23.40
C ASP A 83 -5.35 3.34 22.19
N PHE A 84 -5.24 3.88 20.96
CA PHE A 84 -4.93 3.12 19.75
C PHE A 84 -3.54 2.45 19.80
N CYS A 85 -2.50 3.17 20.23
CA CYS A 85 -1.16 2.57 20.35
C CYS A 85 -1.17 1.42 21.36
N VAL A 86 -1.83 1.61 22.51
CA VAL A 86 -1.96 0.58 23.56
C VAL A 86 -2.69 -0.65 23.03
N SER A 87 -3.75 -0.50 22.22
CA SER A 87 -4.46 -1.65 21.63
C SER A 87 -3.63 -2.44 20.61
N HIS A 88 -2.53 -1.85 20.10
CA HIS A 88 -1.56 -2.48 19.22
C HIS A 88 -0.28 -2.92 19.94
N ASN A 89 -0.32 -3.11 21.27
CA ASN A 89 0.84 -3.47 22.10
C ASN A 89 2.05 -2.53 21.90
N SER A 90 1.77 -1.25 21.68
CA SER A 90 2.77 -0.21 21.45
C SER A 90 2.52 1.00 22.34
N SER A 91 3.44 1.95 22.33
CA SER A 91 3.31 3.22 23.04
C SER A 91 3.22 4.38 22.06
N LEU A 92 2.41 5.39 22.40
CA LEU A 92 2.40 6.64 21.64
C LEU A 92 3.80 7.26 21.69
N LEU A 93 4.35 7.53 20.50
CA LEU A 93 5.71 8.03 20.36
C LEU A 93 5.85 9.40 21.04
N GLN A 94 6.79 9.47 21.96
CA GLN A 94 7.26 10.73 22.54
C GLN A 94 8.61 11.05 21.94
N ILE A 95 8.61 12.07 21.11
CA ILE A 95 9.80 12.52 20.43
C ILE A 95 10.62 13.33 21.43
N GLN A 96 11.80 12.81 21.79
CA GLN A 96 12.69 13.45 22.74
C GLN A 96 13.87 14.13 22.06
N THR A 97 14.23 13.70 20.84
CA THR A 97 15.41 14.23 20.14
C THR A 97 15.10 14.70 18.72
N ARG A 98 15.94 15.63 18.21
CA ARG A 98 15.89 16.05 16.80
C ARG A 98 16.25 14.94 15.82
N ASN A 99 17.10 14.01 16.25
CA ASN A 99 17.48 12.87 15.41
C ASN A 99 16.30 11.92 15.21
N GLU A 100 15.50 11.68 16.26
CA GLU A 100 14.24 10.95 16.15
C GLU A 100 13.30 11.62 15.15
N LEU A 101 13.09 12.94 15.25
CA LEU A 101 12.26 13.69 14.27
C LEU A 101 12.72 13.53 12.83
N ALA A 102 14.03 13.59 12.59
CA ALA A 102 14.57 13.50 11.24
C ALA A 102 14.47 12.08 10.64
N SER A 103 14.21 11.07 11.48
CA SER A 103 14.15 9.66 11.10
C SER A 103 12.74 9.12 10.88
N ILE A 104 11.69 9.89 11.20
CA ILE A 104 10.28 9.48 11.13
C ILE A 104 9.58 10.19 9.97
#